data_AF-A0A2E0ZP20-F1
#
_entry.id   AF-A0A2E0ZP20-F1
#
_cell.length_a   1.000
_cell.length_b   1.000
_cell.length_c   1.000
_cell.angle_alpha   90.00
_cell.angle_beta   90.00
_cell.angle_gamma   90.00
#
_symmetry.space_group_name_H-M   'P 1'
#
loop_
_entity.id
_entity.type
_entity.pdbx_description
1 polymer ?
#
loop_
_entity_poly.entity_id
_entity_poly.type
_entity_poly.pdbx_seq_one_letter_code
_entity_poly.pdbx_strand_id
1 'polypeptide(L)'
;MFQLAMQAKNTAYSKFETRKMELIMEHERYHLLMMDALDGELAAEQQTELESHLQACPECRREWQAILAIDTLFRQAPMLSPAAGFTQRTVALLPNRRARLWAISIIYVLLLLSGILPILLVVWAANTIVPVVSQPVFVESAQQVLDQALRLVSVIAGALFKGLGELIVQQPAILGWLLVLAGMVFVWNGVYQQLVSQPTAVSMRGNN
;
A
#
# COMPACT_ATOMS: atom_id res chain seq x y z
N MET A 1 19.58 8.82 -82.14
CA MET A 1 18.60 7.75 -82.44
C MET A 1 18.50 6.72 -81.30
N PHE A 2 19.60 6.06 -80.91
CA PHE A 2 19.57 4.99 -79.89
C PHE A 2 19.10 5.44 -78.49
N GLN A 3 19.51 6.63 -78.07
CA GLN A 3 19.18 7.19 -76.75
C GLN A 3 17.69 7.56 -76.61
N LEU A 4 17.05 8.00 -77.70
CA LEU A 4 15.61 8.29 -77.74
C LEU A 4 14.76 7.01 -77.69
N ALA A 5 15.21 5.94 -78.36
CA ALA A 5 14.54 4.64 -78.31
C ALA A 5 14.62 3.99 -76.92
N MET A 6 15.77 4.13 -76.24
CA MET A 6 15.95 3.63 -74.87
C MET A 6 15.09 4.40 -73.87
N GLN A 7 15.00 5.74 -74.01
CA GLN A 7 14.17 6.58 -73.16
C GLN A 7 12.67 6.28 -73.35
N ALA A 8 12.21 6.11 -74.59
CA ALA A 8 10.83 5.72 -74.88
C ALA A 8 10.46 4.34 -74.28
N LYS A 9 11.39 3.38 -74.32
CA LYS A 9 11.19 2.04 -73.76
C LYS A 9 11.08 2.07 -72.23
N ASN A 10 11.90 2.88 -71.56
CA ASN A 10 11.85 3.01 -70.09
C ASN A 10 10.55 3.65 -69.60
N THR A 11 10.04 4.66 -70.31
CA THR A 11 8.75 5.30 -69.98
C THR A 11 7.55 4.38 -70.22
N ALA A 12 7.61 3.53 -71.25
CA ALA A 12 6.59 2.51 -71.48
C ALA A 12 6.62 1.43 -70.39
N TYR A 13 7.81 1.03 -69.92
CA TYR A 13 7.97 0.03 -68.87
C TYR A 13 7.45 0.52 -67.51
N SER A 14 7.78 1.75 -67.12
CA SER A 14 7.29 2.33 -65.87
C SER A 14 5.77 2.52 -65.87
N LYS A 15 5.18 2.91 -67.02
CA LYS A 15 3.72 3.06 -67.18
C LYS A 15 2.98 1.72 -67.14
N PHE A 16 3.61 0.64 -67.61
CA PHE A 16 3.02 -0.69 -67.53
C PHE A 16 3.02 -1.20 -66.09
N GLU A 17 4.10 -0.98 -65.36
CA GLU A 17 4.23 -1.42 -63.97
C GLU A 17 3.27 -0.67 -63.03
N THR A 18 3.11 0.64 -63.21
CA THR A 18 2.13 1.42 -62.42
C THR A 18 0.70 0.98 -62.69
N ARG A 19 0.35 0.73 -63.96
CA ARG A 19 -1.00 0.25 -64.33
C ARG A 19 -1.29 -1.15 -63.79
N LYS A 20 -0.28 -2.01 -63.77
CA LYS A 20 -0.39 -3.35 -63.19
C LYS A 20 -0.57 -3.31 -61.68
N MET A 21 0.15 -2.42 -60.98
CA MET A 21 0.00 -2.22 -59.55
C MET A 21 -1.39 -1.66 -59.19
N GLU A 22 -1.90 -0.72 -59.98
CA GLU A 22 -3.26 -0.17 -59.84
C GLU A 22 -4.35 -1.25 -59.98
N LEU A 23 -4.20 -2.14 -60.98
CA LEU A 23 -5.10 -3.28 -61.16
C LEU A 23 -5.04 -4.29 -59.99
N ILE A 24 -3.86 -4.52 -59.40
CA ILE A 24 -3.72 -5.42 -58.24
C ILE A 24 -4.42 -4.83 -57.01
N MET A 25 -4.24 -3.53 -56.76
CA MET A 25 -4.88 -2.84 -55.62
C MET A 25 -6.42 -2.78 -55.75
N GLU A 26 -6.96 -2.70 -56.97
CA GLU A 26 -8.41 -2.74 -57.17
C GLU A 26 -9.02 -4.10 -56.79
N HIS A 27 -8.37 -5.21 -57.12
CA HIS A 27 -8.86 -6.56 -56.79
C HIS A 27 -8.76 -6.85 -55.28
N GLU A 28 -7.73 -6.32 -54.61
CA GLU A 28 -7.57 -6.43 -53.16
C GLU A 28 -8.73 -5.76 -52.40
N ARG A 29 -9.24 -4.63 -52.88
CA ARG A 29 -10.41 -3.97 -52.30
C ARG A 29 -11.67 -4.84 -52.40
N TYR A 30 -11.91 -5.47 -53.55
CA TYR A 30 -13.06 -6.35 -53.72
C TYR A 30 -12.94 -7.64 -52.90
N HIS A 31 -11.72 -8.12 -52.67
CA HIS A 31 -11.48 -9.22 -51.74
C HIS A 31 -11.91 -8.86 -50.31
N LEU A 32 -11.64 -7.62 -49.84
CA LEU A 32 -12.14 -7.16 -48.53
C LEU A 32 -13.66 -7.12 -48.47
N LEU A 33 -14.32 -6.59 -49.51
CA LEU A 33 -15.79 -6.58 -49.59
C LEU A 33 -16.38 -8.00 -49.58
N MET A 34 -15.68 -8.99 -50.16
CA MET A 34 -16.06 -10.41 -50.08
C MET A 34 -15.99 -10.96 -48.64
N MET A 35 -14.98 -10.54 -47.86
CA MET A 35 -14.87 -10.94 -46.45
C MET A 35 -15.99 -10.32 -45.61
N ASP A 36 -16.21 -9.01 -45.75
CA ASP A 36 -17.29 -8.29 -45.05
C ASP A 36 -18.68 -8.88 -45.38
N ALA A 37 -18.86 -9.36 -46.61
CA ALA A 37 -20.09 -10.04 -47.03
C ALA A 37 -20.32 -11.38 -46.30
N LEU A 38 -19.25 -12.14 -45.99
CA LEU A 38 -19.35 -13.41 -45.26
C LEU A 38 -19.66 -13.19 -43.78
N ASP A 39 -19.11 -12.13 -43.20
CA ASP A 39 -19.37 -11.72 -41.82
C ASP A 39 -20.76 -11.08 -41.65
N GLY A 40 -21.40 -10.69 -42.77
CA GLY A 40 -22.71 -10.04 -42.77
C GLY A 40 -22.66 -8.56 -42.41
N GLU A 41 -21.49 -7.94 -42.53
CA GLU A 41 -21.22 -6.53 -42.18
C GLU A 41 -21.28 -5.58 -43.38
N LEU A 42 -21.55 -6.09 -44.59
CA LEU A 42 -21.54 -5.31 -45.82
C LEU A 42 -22.80 -4.43 -45.96
N ALA A 43 -22.63 -3.14 -46.28
CA ALA A 43 -23.74 -2.22 -46.56
C ALA A 43 -24.38 -2.50 -47.92
N ALA A 44 -25.68 -2.19 -48.08
CA ALA A 44 -26.43 -2.46 -49.31
C ALA A 44 -25.85 -1.80 -50.59
N GLU A 45 -25.27 -0.60 -50.44
CA GLU A 45 -24.59 0.10 -51.54
C GLU A 45 -23.34 -0.66 -51.99
N GLN A 46 -22.54 -1.13 -51.04
CA GLN A 46 -21.32 -1.91 -51.28
C GLN A 46 -21.64 -3.32 -51.81
N GLN A 47 -22.78 -3.89 -51.42
CA GLN A 47 -23.25 -5.16 -51.96
C GLN A 47 -23.54 -5.07 -53.46
N THR A 48 -24.24 -4.01 -53.87
CA THR A 48 -24.52 -3.75 -55.29
C THR A 48 -23.20 -3.53 -56.07
N GLU A 49 -22.25 -2.82 -55.45
CA GLU A 49 -20.93 -2.60 -56.03
C GLU A 49 -20.14 -3.91 -56.21
N LEU A 50 -20.11 -4.77 -55.19
CA LEU A 50 -19.47 -6.08 -55.24
C LEU A 50 -20.10 -6.97 -56.32
N GLU A 51 -21.43 -7.03 -56.38
CA GLU A 51 -22.15 -7.80 -57.41
C GLU A 51 -21.80 -7.32 -58.82
N SER A 52 -21.73 -6.00 -59.03
CA SER A 52 -21.34 -5.42 -60.32
C SER A 52 -19.93 -5.84 -60.75
N HIS A 53 -18.98 -5.88 -59.80
CA HIS A 53 -17.61 -6.30 -60.08
C HIS A 53 -17.51 -7.81 -60.35
N LEU A 54 -18.22 -8.64 -59.58
CA LEU A 54 -18.26 -10.10 -59.79
C LEU A 54 -18.90 -10.46 -61.15
N GLN A 55 -19.78 -9.62 -61.69
CA GLN A 55 -20.31 -9.77 -63.05
C GLN A 55 -19.28 -9.41 -64.13
N ALA A 56 -18.46 -8.39 -63.90
CA ALA A 56 -17.45 -7.92 -64.84
C ALA A 56 -16.14 -8.74 -64.82
N CYS A 57 -15.70 -9.23 -63.65
CA CYS A 57 -14.42 -9.92 -63.46
C CYS A 57 -14.60 -11.43 -63.21
N PRO A 58 -14.15 -12.31 -64.12
CA PRO A 58 -14.26 -13.76 -63.93
C PRO A 58 -13.28 -14.33 -62.88
N GLU A 59 -12.16 -13.66 -62.60
CA GLU A 59 -11.19 -14.08 -61.58
C GLU A 59 -11.80 -13.99 -60.18
N CYS A 60 -12.25 -12.80 -59.78
CA CYS A 60 -12.91 -12.59 -58.48
C CYS A 60 -14.16 -13.45 -58.31
N ARG A 61 -14.90 -13.74 -59.39
CA ARG A 61 -16.04 -14.66 -59.33
C ARG A 61 -15.63 -16.09 -58.94
N ARG A 62 -14.52 -16.59 -59.48
CA ARG A 62 -14.01 -17.94 -59.14
C ARG A 62 -13.57 -18.01 -57.69
N GLU A 63 -12.86 -16.98 -57.22
CA GLU A 63 -12.46 -16.86 -55.82
C GLU A 63 -13.68 -16.83 -54.89
N TRP A 64 -14.68 -16.00 -55.21
CA TRP A 64 -15.91 -15.92 -54.44
C TRP A 64 -16.66 -17.26 -54.32
N GLN A 65 -16.76 -17.98 -55.44
CA GLN A 65 -17.38 -19.31 -55.45
C GLN A 65 -16.59 -20.33 -54.60
N ALA A 66 -15.25 -20.27 -54.65
CA ALA A 66 -14.40 -21.16 -53.84
C ALA A 66 -14.59 -20.90 -52.34
N ILE A 67 -14.67 -19.63 -51.94
CA ILE A 67 -14.86 -19.24 -50.53
C ILE A 67 -16.26 -19.64 -50.04
N LEU A 68 -17.30 -19.37 -50.83
CA LEU A 68 -18.66 -19.79 -50.50
C LEU A 68 -18.78 -21.31 -50.37
N ALA A 69 -18.08 -22.09 -51.20
CA ALA A 69 -18.07 -23.54 -51.06
C ALA A 69 -17.52 -23.97 -49.69
N ILE A 70 -16.44 -23.35 -49.21
CA ILE A 70 -15.86 -23.62 -47.89
C ILE A 70 -16.82 -23.21 -46.77
N ASP A 71 -17.42 -22.03 -46.84
CA ASP A 71 -18.41 -21.55 -45.86
C ASP A 71 -19.60 -22.52 -45.74
N THR A 72 -20.11 -23.02 -46.87
CA THR A 72 -21.21 -24.01 -46.87
C THR A 72 -20.82 -25.32 -46.18
N LEU A 73 -19.58 -25.79 -46.35
CA LEU A 73 -19.10 -27.00 -45.67
C LEU A 73 -19.02 -26.80 -44.15
N PHE A 74 -18.55 -25.63 -43.71
CA PHE A 74 -18.52 -25.30 -42.28
C PHE A 74 -19.92 -25.17 -41.68
N ARG A 75 -20.87 -24.57 -42.41
CA ARG A 75 -22.28 -24.45 -41.96
C ARG A 75 -23.00 -25.80 -41.88
N GLN A 76 -22.61 -26.76 -42.71
CA GLN A 76 -23.14 -28.13 -42.67
C GLN A 76 -22.49 -29.01 -41.61
N ALA A 77 -21.38 -28.58 -41.01
CA ALA A 77 -20.71 -29.34 -39.97
C ALA A 77 -21.63 -29.52 -38.76
N PRO A 78 -21.78 -30.76 -38.23
CA PRO A 78 -22.64 -31.00 -37.09
C PRO A 78 -22.13 -30.25 -35.86
N MET A 79 -23.03 -29.59 -35.14
CA MET A 79 -22.70 -28.95 -33.86
C MET A 79 -22.25 -30.02 -32.87
N LEU A 80 -20.97 -29.96 -32.47
CA LEU A 80 -20.41 -30.82 -31.43
C LEU A 80 -21.02 -30.46 -30.08
N SER A 81 -21.91 -31.33 -29.58
CA SER A 81 -22.41 -31.21 -28.21
C SER A 81 -21.36 -31.74 -27.23
N PRO A 82 -21.13 -31.06 -26.08
CA PRO A 82 -20.20 -31.54 -25.08
C PRO A 82 -20.63 -32.92 -24.55
N ALA A 83 -19.64 -33.76 -24.21
CA ALA A 83 -19.89 -35.07 -23.63
C ALA A 83 -20.74 -34.98 -22.37
N ALA A 84 -21.60 -35.96 -22.15
CA ALA A 84 -22.45 -36.05 -20.96
C ALA A 84 -21.61 -35.87 -19.67
N GLY A 85 -22.09 -35.01 -18.77
CA GLY A 85 -21.42 -34.72 -17.50
C GLY A 85 -20.23 -33.76 -17.58
N PHE A 86 -19.96 -33.11 -18.72
CA PHE A 86 -18.94 -32.06 -18.83
C PHE A 86 -19.13 -30.95 -17.78
N THR A 87 -20.34 -30.40 -17.66
CA THR A 87 -20.67 -29.36 -16.67
C THR A 87 -20.40 -29.82 -15.24
N GLN A 88 -20.81 -31.04 -14.89
CA GLN A 88 -20.62 -31.59 -13.55
C GLN A 88 -19.14 -31.73 -13.19
N ARG A 89 -18.32 -32.25 -14.11
CA ARG A 89 -16.87 -32.40 -13.91
C ARG A 89 -16.18 -31.04 -13.80
N THR A 90 -16.55 -30.10 -14.66
CA THR A 90 -15.97 -28.75 -14.62
C THR A 90 -16.35 -28.03 -13.34
N VAL A 91 -17.62 -28.06 -12.91
CA VAL A 91 -18.08 -27.41 -11.67
C VAL A 91 -17.44 -28.01 -10.43
N ALA A 92 -17.21 -29.33 -10.40
CA ALA A 92 -16.55 -30.00 -9.28
C ALA A 92 -15.08 -29.56 -9.09
N LEU A 93 -14.43 -29.09 -10.16
CA LEU A 93 -13.06 -28.55 -10.10
C LEU A 93 -13.00 -27.11 -9.60
N LEU A 94 -14.13 -26.38 -9.54
CA LEU A 94 -14.11 -25.02 -9.03
C LEU A 94 -13.92 -25.01 -7.50
N PRO A 95 -13.00 -24.18 -6.97
CA PRO A 95 -12.85 -24.03 -5.54
C PRO A 95 -14.16 -23.52 -4.93
N ASN A 96 -14.59 -24.15 -3.83
CA ASN A 96 -15.81 -23.79 -3.10
C ASN A 96 -15.71 -22.36 -2.52
N ARG A 97 -16.06 -21.35 -3.34
CA ARG A 97 -16.10 -19.94 -2.92
C ARG A 97 -16.95 -19.72 -1.68
N ARG A 98 -18.02 -20.51 -1.52
CA ARG A 98 -18.91 -20.47 -0.35
C ARG A 98 -18.16 -20.81 0.94
N ALA A 99 -17.34 -21.85 0.94
CA ALA A 99 -16.55 -22.24 2.11
C ALA A 99 -15.53 -21.16 2.48
N ARG A 100 -14.89 -20.54 1.47
CA ARG A 100 -13.94 -19.43 1.69
C ARG A 100 -14.63 -18.19 2.28
N LEU A 101 -15.80 -17.80 1.79
CA LEU A 101 -16.55 -16.66 2.32
C LEU A 101 -17.04 -16.92 3.75
N TRP A 102 -17.50 -18.13 4.04
CA TRP A 102 -17.88 -18.53 5.40
C TRP A 102 -16.69 -18.50 6.37
N ALA A 103 -15.54 -19.03 5.95
CA ALA A 103 -14.32 -18.98 6.77
C ALA A 103 -13.89 -17.54 7.06
N ILE A 104 -13.90 -16.66 6.04
CA ILE A 104 -13.58 -15.24 6.20
C ILE A 104 -14.59 -14.58 7.14
N SER A 105 -15.89 -14.85 6.97
CA SER A 105 -16.93 -14.30 7.84
C SER A 105 -16.73 -14.70 9.30
N ILE A 106 -16.43 -15.98 9.58
CA ILE A 106 -16.13 -16.47 10.94
C ILE A 106 -14.91 -15.75 11.53
N ILE A 107 -13.83 -15.58 10.75
CA ILE A 107 -12.63 -14.86 11.19
C ILE A 107 -12.97 -13.42 11.57
N TYR A 108 -13.73 -12.70 10.73
CA TYR A 108 -14.14 -11.33 11.02
C TYR A 108 -15.03 -11.23 12.27
N VAL A 109 -15.96 -12.17 12.44
CA VAL A 109 -16.82 -12.22 13.64
C VAL A 109 -15.97 -12.44 14.89
N LEU A 110 -15.03 -13.39 14.87
CA LEU A 110 -14.12 -13.63 15.99
C LEU A 110 -13.25 -12.41 16.30
N LEU A 111 -12.74 -11.72 15.27
CA LEU A 111 -11.94 -10.50 15.43
C LEU A 111 -12.75 -9.38 16.08
N LEU A 112 -14.00 -9.15 15.63
CA LEU A 112 -14.91 -8.18 16.21
C LEU A 112 -15.27 -8.52 17.65
N LEU A 113 -15.61 -9.79 17.91
CA LEU A 113 -15.99 -10.26 19.24
C LEU A 113 -14.83 -10.12 20.22
N SER A 114 -13.60 -10.40 19.77
CA SER A 114 -12.36 -10.20 20.54
C SER A 114 -12.14 -8.73 20.94
N GLY A 115 -12.59 -7.77 20.13
CA GLY A 115 -12.47 -6.34 20.47
C GLY A 115 -13.62 -5.84 21.35
N ILE A 116 -14.83 -6.34 21.13
CA ILE A 116 -16.05 -5.92 21.84
C ILE A 116 -16.10 -6.51 23.26
N LEU A 117 -15.69 -7.76 23.46
CA LEU A 117 -15.66 -8.39 24.78
C LEU A 117 -14.89 -7.60 25.85
N PRO A 118 -13.62 -7.19 25.63
CA PRO A 118 -12.86 -6.48 26.64
C PRO A 118 -13.47 -5.11 26.94
N ILE A 119 -14.03 -4.41 25.94
CA ILE A 119 -14.71 -3.13 26.15
C ILE A 119 -15.94 -3.33 27.05
N LEU A 120 -16.77 -4.33 26.76
CA LEU A 120 -17.93 -4.66 27.60
C LEU A 120 -17.52 -5.05 29.02
N LEU A 121 -16.44 -5.81 29.16
CA LEU A 121 -15.91 -6.24 30.46
C LEU A 121 -15.41 -5.04 31.27
N VAL A 122 -14.67 -4.12 30.64
CA VAL A 122 -14.21 -2.87 31.28
C VAL A 122 -15.38 -1.99 31.69
N VAL A 123 -16.39 -1.80 30.83
CA VAL A 123 -17.58 -1.01 31.15
C VAL A 123 -18.35 -1.64 32.32
N TRP A 124 -18.51 -2.96 32.32
CA TRP A 124 -19.16 -3.69 33.41
C TRP A 124 -18.38 -3.58 34.73
N ALA A 125 -17.05 -3.73 34.67
CA ALA A 125 -16.16 -3.59 35.82
C ALA A 125 -16.16 -2.16 36.37
N ALA A 126 -16.12 -1.13 35.50
CA ALA A 126 -16.21 0.26 35.92
C ALA A 126 -17.54 0.55 36.60
N ASN A 127 -18.66 0.08 36.03
CA ASN A 127 -19.99 0.26 36.62
C ASN A 127 -20.15 -0.43 37.98
N THR A 128 -19.41 -1.52 38.25
CA THR A 128 -19.45 -2.22 39.53
C THR A 128 -18.44 -1.68 40.55
N ILE A 129 -17.25 -1.25 40.12
CA ILE A 129 -16.17 -0.78 41.01
C ILE A 129 -16.40 0.67 41.45
N VAL A 130 -16.83 1.54 40.53
CA VAL A 130 -17.06 2.97 40.83
C VAL A 130 -17.99 3.20 42.03
N PRO A 131 -19.18 2.56 42.14
CA PRO A 131 -20.06 2.77 43.30
C PRO A 131 -19.53 2.18 44.61
N VAL A 132 -18.58 1.24 44.55
CA VAL A 132 -17.91 0.67 45.74
C VAL A 132 -16.81 1.60 46.23
N VAL A 133 -16.01 2.15 45.31
CA VAL A 133 -14.91 3.09 45.64
C VAL A 133 -15.44 4.46 46.06
N SER A 134 -16.61 4.88 45.54
CA SER A 134 -17.24 6.15 45.94
C SER A 134 -18.00 6.09 47.26
N GLN A 135 -17.99 4.94 47.97
CA GLN A 135 -18.61 4.87 49.29
C GLN A 135 -17.85 5.77 50.28
N PRO A 136 -18.56 6.53 51.12
CA PRO A 136 -17.95 7.50 52.03
C PRO A 136 -16.95 6.86 53.00
N VAL A 137 -17.15 5.58 53.32
CA VAL A 137 -16.26 4.79 54.20
C VAL A 137 -14.83 4.72 53.66
N PHE A 138 -14.64 4.54 52.35
CA PHE A 138 -13.29 4.48 51.76
C PHE A 138 -12.61 5.84 51.77
N VAL A 139 -13.36 6.91 51.46
CA VAL A 139 -12.83 8.27 51.45
C VAL A 139 -12.45 8.72 52.86
N GLU A 140 -13.29 8.46 53.86
CA GLU A 140 -13.02 8.78 55.26
C GLU A 140 -11.81 7.99 55.78
N SER A 141 -11.69 6.69 55.44
CA SER A 141 -10.53 5.89 55.85
C SER A 141 -9.22 6.37 55.24
N ALA A 142 -9.23 6.79 53.96
CA ALA A 142 -8.05 7.34 53.29
C ALA A 142 -7.62 8.68 53.91
N GLN A 143 -8.59 9.55 54.23
CA GLN A 143 -8.32 10.81 54.92
C GLN A 143 -7.78 10.58 56.34
N GLN A 144 -8.32 9.62 57.09
CA GLN A 144 -7.84 9.29 58.42
C GLN A 144 -6.39 8.78 58.41
N VAL A 145 -6.01 7.94 57.44
CA VAL A 145 -4.62 7.47 57.29
C VAL A 145 -3.68 8.62 56.93
N LEU A 146 -4.12 9.53 56.05
CA LEU A 146 -3.36 10.72 55.68
C LEU A 146 -3.15 11.66 56.88
N ASP A 147 -4.19 11.91 57.66
CA ASP A 147 -4.14 12.76 58.85
C ASP A 147 -3.25 12.15 59.95
N GLN A 148 -3.30 10.84 60.13
CA GLN A 148 -2.41 10.13 61.05
C GLN A 148 -0.94 10.23 60.62
N ALA A 149 -0.66 10.05 59.33
CA ALA A 149 0.70 10.21 58.80
C ALA A 149 1.22 11.64 59.00
N LEU A 150 0.42 12.66 58.69
CA LEU A 150 0.79 14.07 58.87
C LEU A 150 1.00 14.43 60.36
N ARG A 151 0.20 13.87 61.27
CA ARG A 151 0.41 14.05 62.72
C ARG A 151 1.74 13.44 63.18
N LEU A 152 2.07 12.23 62.75
CA LEU A 152 3.35 11.60 63.12
C LEU A 152 4.53 12.41 62.59
N VAL A 153 4.48 12.82 61.33
CA VAL A 153 5.53 13.65 60.71
C VAL A 153 5.70 14.97 61.45
N SER A 154 4.61 15.66 61.77
CA SER A 154 4.67 16.96 62.45
C SER A 154 5.18 16.86 63.89
N VAL A 155 4.85 15.80 64.62
CA VAL A 155 5.39 15.55 65.98
C VAL A 155 6.88 15.24 65.93
N ILE A 156 7.32 14.38 64.99
CA ILE A 156 8.74 14.04 64.82
C ILE A 156 9.52 15.28 64.39
N ALA A 157 9.02 16.03 63.41
CA ALA A 157 9.64 17.27 62.97
C ALA A 157 9.72 18.27 64.13
N GLY A 158 8.64 18.48 64.88
CA GLY A 158 8.62 19.38 66.03
C GLY A 158 9.61 18.98 67.13
N ALA A 159 9.73 17.69 67.42
CA ALA A 159 10.71 17.16 68.38
C ALA A 159 12.16 17.36 67.89
N LEU A 160 12.40 17.12 66.59
CA LEU A 160 13.71 17.30 65.98
C LEU A 160 14.12 18.79 65.93
N PHE A 161 13.19 19.69 65.60
CA PHE A 161 13.41 21.14 65.56
C PHE A 161 13.67 21.70 66.96
N LYS A 162 12.94 21.25 67.99
CA LYS A 162 13.24 21.61 69.39
C LYS A 162 14.62 21.11 69.81
N GLY A 163 14.95 19.86 69.47
CA GLY A 163 16.27 19.28 69.74
C GLY A 163 17.41 20.03 69.04
N LEU A 164 17.23 20.42 67.76
CA LEU A 164 18.20 21.24 67.04
C LEU A 164 18.35 22.64 67.66
N GLY A 165 17.24 23.28 68.03
CA GLY A 165 17.26 24.59 68.68
C GLY A 165 18.01 24.58 70.00
N GLU A 166 17.81 23.53 70.81
CA GLU A 166 18.49 23.36 72.09
C GLU A 166 19.98 23.03 71.91
N LEU A 167 20.34 22.23 70.90
CA LEU A 167 21.72 21.91 70.56
C LEU A 167 22.51 23.14 70.07
N ILE A 168 21.87 24.04 69.32
CA ILE A 168 22.44 25.32 68.85
C ILE A 168 22.72 26.26 70.02
N VAL A 169 21.85 26.29 71.02
CA VAL A 169 22.01 27.15 72.21
C VAL A 169 23.04 26.56 73.18
N GLN A 170 23.12 25.24 73.31
CA GLN A 170 23.94 24.59 74.33
C GLN A 170 25.39 24.31 73.89
N GLN A 171 25.65 24.17 72.58
CA GLN A 171 27.00 23.89 72.06
C GLN A 171 27.37 24.77 70.84
N PRO A 172 27.62 26.07 71.05
CA PRO A 172 28.04 26.99 69.97
C PRO A 172 29.38 26.59 69.33
N ALA A 173 30.18 25.77 70.03
CA ALA A 173 31.44 25.23 69.52
C ALA A 173 31.25 24.38 68.26
N ILE A 174 30.15 23.60 68.15
CA ILE A 174 29.88 22.75 67.00
C ILE A 174 29.66 23.59 65.74
N LEU A 175 28.93 24.71 65.87
CA LEU A 175 28.74 25.66 64.77
C LEU A 175 30.06 26.32 64.35
N GLY A 176 30.94 26.61 65.32
CA GLY A 176 32.29 27.08 65.04
C GLY A 176 33.10 26.08 64.22
N TRP A 177 33.12 24.80 64.62
CA TRP A 177 33.81 23.75 63.87
C TRP A 177 33.22 23.52 62.47
N LEU A 178 31.89 23.57 62.32
CA LEU A 178 31.24 23.46 61.01
C LEU A 178 31.58 24.63 60.09
N LEU A 179 31.64 25.86 60.60
CA LEU A 179 32.06 27.02 59.82
C LEU A 179 33.54 26.93 59.41
N VAL A 180 34.41 26.46 60.31
CA VAL A 180 35.83 26.23 60.01
C VAL A 180 36.00 25.15 58.93
N LEU A 181 35.28 24.03 59.04
CA LEU A 181 35.30 22.97 58.04
C LEU A 181 34.76 23.46 56.69
N ALA A 182 33.65 24.20 56.67
CA ALA A 182 33.08 24.77 55.46
C ALA A 182 34.05 25.77 54.79
N GLY A 183 34.68 26.65 55.56
CA GLY A 183 35.70 27.57 55.07
C GLY A 183 36.90 26.85 54.50
N MET A 184 37.36 25.78 55.16
CA MET A 184 38.48 24.98 54.67
C MET A 184 38.15 24.29 53.34
N VAL A 185 36.97 23.67 53.21
CA VAL A 185 36.52 23.08 51.94
C VAL A 185 36.45 24.12 50.82
N PHE A 186 35.98 25.33 51.11
CA PHE A 186 35.91 26.41 50.12
C PHE A 186 37.29 26.83 49.62
N VAL A 187 38.27 26.95 50.52
CA VAL A 187 39.67 27.26 50.17
C VAL A 187 40.27 26.15 49.28
N TRP A 188 40.06 24.89 49.64
CA TRP A 188 40.57 23.76 48.85
C TRP A 188 39.92 23.67 47.47
N ASN A 189 38.63 23.95 47.36
CA ASN A 189 37.93 24.01 46.07
C ASN A 189 38.48 25.13 45.18
N GLY A 190 38.78 26.31 45.74
CA GLY A 190 39.41 27.41 45.01
C GLY A 190 40.80 27.05 44.47
N VAL A 191 41.64 26.42 45.31
CA VAL A 191 42.98 25.97 44.90
C VAL A 191 42.91 24.90 43.82
N TYR A 192 41.99 23.94 43.94
CA TYR A 192 41.79 22.88 42.94
C TYR A 192 41.38 23.46 41.58
N GLN A 193 40.44 24.42 41.56
CA GLN A 193 40.03 25.10 40.33
C GLN A 193 41.17 25.92 39.70
N GLN A 194 42.06 26.50 40.51
CA GLN A 194 43.21 27.26 40.01
C GLN A 194 44.32 26.36 39.44
N LEU A 195 44.49 25.15 39.98
CA LEU A 195 45.41 24.14 39.43
C LEU A 195 44.91 23.54 38.11
N VAL A 196 43.61 23.25 38.02
CA VAL A 196 42.99 22.69 36.82
C VAL A 196 42.92 23.71 35.67
N SER A 197 42.88 25.01 35.97
CA SER A 197 42.79 26.07 34.96
C SER A 197 44.12 26.52 34.37
N GLN A 198 45.28 26.00 34.82
CA GLN A 198 46.56 26.28 34.15
C GLN A 198 46.67 25.46 32.85
N PRO A 199 46.60 26.10 31.67
CA PRO A 199 46.82 25.39 30.42
C PRO A 199 48.30 25.08 30.31
N THR A 200 48.65 23.80 30.22
CA THR A 200 50.00 23.35 29.88
C THR A 200 50.41 24.00 28.56
N ALA A 201 51.31 24.99 28.60
CA ALA A 201 51.93 25.57 27.42
C ALA A 201 52.86 24.53 26.78
N VAL A 202 52.27 23.60 26.02
CA VAL A 202 52.98 22.71 25.11
C VAL A 202 53.46 23.56 23.94
N SER A 203 54.67 24.11 24.05
CA SER A 203 55.33 24.76 22.93
C SER A 203 55.70 23.70 21.89
N MET A 204 54.85 23.52 20.89
CA MET A 204 55.25 22.92 19.62
C MET A 204 56.26 23.86 18.95
N ARG A 205 57.56 23.53 19.03
CA ARG A 205 58.59 24.11 18.16
C ARG A 205 58.80 23.14 16.99
N GLY A 206 58.24 23.51 15.84
CA GLY A 206 58.29 22.75 14.61
C GLY A 206 59.67 22.73 13.94
N ASN A 207 59.88 21.60 13.24
CA ASN A 207 60.56 21.41 11.96
C ASN A 207 61.26 22.63 11.33
N ASN A 208 62.59 22.54 11.21
CA ASN A 208 63.35 22.71 9.96
C ASN A 208 64.70 22.01 10.10
#